data_AF-A0A1F9BQ02-F1
#
_entry.id   AF-A0A1F9BQ02-F1
#
_cell.length_a   1.000
_cell.length_b   1.000
_cell.length_c   1.000
_cell.angle_alpha   90.00
_cell.angle_beta   90.00
_cell.angle_gamma   90.00
#
_symmetry.space_group_name_H-M   'P 1'
#
loop_
_entity.id
_entity.type
_entity.pdbx_description
1 polymer ?
#
loop_
_entity_poly.entity_id
_entity_poly.type
_entity_poly.pdbx_seq_one_letter_code
_entity_poly.pdbx_strand_id
1 'polypeptide(L)'
;MAKERFEDALNKLERIVSKLEERDIHLEESLKLFEEGIRLSRLCHQKLDEAEKKVEILLKGKEGVLEPQPFEPPGQGGLSSTGVEEMPLMDSAQARSTSSEQALTDEEE
;
A
#
# COMPACT_ATOMS: atom_id res chain seq x y z
N MET A 1 -4.09 27.68 25.54
CA MET A 1 -3.37 27.78 24.25
C MET A 1 -4.35 27.41 23.15
N ALA A 2 -4.50 28.23 22.12
CA ALA A 2 -5.41 27.91 21.01
C ALA A 2 -4.90 26.65 20.29
N LYS A 3 -5.68 25.56 20.32
CA LYS A 3 -5.36 24.34 19.57
C LYS A 3 -5.55 24.68 18.10
N GLU A 4 -4.46 24.91 17.34
CA GLU A 4 -4.50 25.08 15.87
C GLU A 4 -5.38 23.97 15.27
N ARG A 5 -6.27 24.27 14.32
CA ARG A 5 -7.09 23.23 13.67
C ARG A 5 -6.22 22.43 12.69
N PHE A 6 -6.64 21.22 12.34
CA PHE A 6 -5.92 20.38 11.36
C PHE A 6 -5.77 21.11 10.03
N GLU A 7 -6.90 21.59 9.48
CA GLU A 7 -6.93 22.32 8.21
C GLU A 7 -6.01 23.55 8.22
N ASP A 8 -6.00 24.31 9.31
CA ASP A 8 -5.16 25.51 9.42
C ASP A 8 -3.66 25.15 9.40
N ALA A 9 -3.28 24.08 10.12
CA ALA A 9 -1.91 23.59 10.17
C ALA A 9 -1.47 23.03 8.81
N LEU A 10 -2.35 22.29 8.12
CA LEU A 10 -2.09 21.74 6.79
C LEU A 10 -1.90 22.86 5.75
N ASN A 11 -2.83 23.82 5.70
CA ASN A 11 -2.72 24.98 4.80
C ASN A 11 -1.43 25.77 5.03
N LYS A 12 -0.99 25.90 6.29
CA LYS A 12 0.27 26.59 6.62
C LYS A 12 1.49 25.78 6.16
N LEU A 13 1.45 24.46 6.33
CA LEU A 13 2.50 23.56 5.86
C LEU A 13 2.65 23.61 4.34
N GLU A 14 1.54 23.56 3.60
CA GLU A 14 1.54 23.68 2.13
C GLU A 14 2.18 24.99 1.67
N ARG A 15 1.83 26.11 2.30
CA ARG A 15 2.44 27.41 2.01
C ARG A 15 3.94 27.44 2.28
N ILE A 16 4.38 26.77 3.35
CA ILE A 16 5.81 26.64 3.67
C ILE A 16 6.53 25.84 2.60
N VAL A 17 5.95 24.72 2.17
CA VAL A 17 6.51 23.90 1.08
C VAL A 17 6.62 24.73 -0.20
N SER A 18 5.56 25.43 -0.59
CA SER A 18 5.59 26.30 -1.78
C SER A 18 6.68 27.37 -1.70
N LYS A 19 6.90 27.97 -0.53
CA LYS A 19 7.97 28.95 -0.33
C LYS A 19 9.37 28.33 -0.39
N LEU A 20 9.54 27.12 0.13
CA LEU A 20 10.82 26.40 0.08
C LEU A 20 11.20 25.99 -1.35
N GLU A 21 10.23 25.91 -2.26
CA GLU A 21 10.45 25.62 -3.68
C GLU A 21 10.86 26.87 -4.49
N GLU A 22 10.76 28.07 -3.92
CA GLU A 22 11.20 29.31 -4.57
C GLU A 22 12.72 29.34 -4.71
N ARG A 23 13.23 29.75 -5.88
CA ARG A 23 14.67 29.72 -6.20
C ARG A 23 15.51 30.74 -5.43
N ASP A 24 14.90 31.83 -4.98
CA ASP A 24 15.60 33.00 -4.42
C ASP A 24 15.44 33.10 -2.88
N ILE A 25 15.14 31.99 -2.20
CA ILE A 25 15.05 31.98 -0.75
C ILE A 25 16.44 32.04 -0.09
N HIS A 26 16.59 32.93 0.89
CA HIS A 26 17.82 33.01 1.68
C HIS A 26 17.94 31.80 2.62
N LEU A 27 19.18 31.30 2.81
CA LEU A 27 19.46 30.13 3.65
C LEU A 27 18.83 30.22 5.05
N GLU A 28 18.98 31.35 5.73
CA GLU A 28 18.45 31.52 7.08
C GLU A 28 16.91 31.46 7.12
N GLU A 29 16.25 31.96 6.07
CA GLU A 29 14.80 31.87 5.94
C GLU A 29 14.37 30.44 5.60
N SER A 30 15.09 29.74 4.72
CA SER A 30 14.81 28.33 4.43
C SER A 30 14.93 27.44 5.67
N LEU A 31 15.88 27.71 6.57
CA LEU A 31 16.03 26.96 7.82
C LEU A 31 14.84 27.21 8.77
N LYS A 32 14.42 28.47 8.92
CA LYS A 32 13.24 28.82 9.74
C LYS A 32 11.96 28.18 9.20
N LEU A 33 11.76 28.23 7.89
CA LEU A 33 10.62 27.60 7.22
C LEU A 33 10.66 26.08 7.37
N PHE A 34 11.82 25.46 7.24
CA PHE A 34 11.99 24.02 7.42
C PHE A 34 11.66 23.57 8.85
N GLU A 35 12.19 24.25 9.86
CA GLU A 35 11.87 23.97 11.28
C GLU A 35 10.37 24.07 11.56
N GLU A 36 9.72 25.13 11.07
CA GLU A 36 8.29 25.30 11.21
C GLU A 36 7.50 24.22 10.45
N GLY A 37 7.97 23.83 9.26
CA GLY A 37 7.39 22.74 8.47
C GLY A 37 7.42 21.41 9.22
N ILE A 38 8.55 21.07 9.86
CA ILE A 38 8.66 19.87 10.71
C ILE A 38 7.70 19.93 11.89
N ARG A 39 7.58 21.10 12.55
CA ARG A 39 6.64 21.28 13.67
C ARG A 39 5.20 21.05 13.22
N LEU A 40 4.78 21.62 12.09
CA LEU A 40 3.43 21.48 11.56
C LEU A 40 3.14 20.06 11.09
N SER A 41 4.10 19.40 10.43
CA SER A 41 3.96 18.00 10.01
C SER A 41 3.71 17.06 11.20
N ARG A 42 4.45 17.25 12.30
CA ARG A 42 4.24 16.51 13.56
C ARG A 42 2.87 16.79 14.17
N LEU A 43 2.44 18.06 14.16
CA LEU A 43 1.11 18.44 14.65
C LEU A 43 -0.02 17.79 13.83
N CYS A 44 0.13 17.73 12.50
CA CYS A 44 -0.84 17.09 11.62
C CYS A 44 -0.95 15.58 11.92
N HIS A 45 0.19 14.89 12.03
CA HIS A 45 0.23 13.47 12.42
C HIS A 45 -0.45 13.23 13.76
N GLN A 46 -0.12 14.01 14.79
CA GLN A 46 -0.75 13.87 16.12
C GLN A 46 -2.27 14.01 16.07
N LYS A 47 -2.80 14.91 15.23
CA LYS A 47 -4.24 15.08 15.07
C LYS A 47 -4.90 13.91 14.34
N LEU A 48 -4.22 13.33 13.35
CA LEU A 48 -4.68 12.13 12.67
C LEU A 48 -4.69 10.94 13.62
N ASP A 49 -3.63 10.74 14.40
CA ASP A 49 -3.55 9.69 15.43
C ASP A 49 -4.66 9.84 16.49
N GLU A 50 -4.94 11.08 16.93
CA GLU A 50 -6.05 11.36 17.85
C GLU A 50 -7.41 11.00 17.22
N ALA A 51 -7.58 11.22 15.92
CA ALA A 51 -8.83 10.91 15.20
C ALA A 51 -8.99 9.40 15.00
N GLU A 52 -7.92 8.71 14.57
CA GLU A 52 -7.90 7.26 14.38
C GLU A 52 -8.29 6.52 15.66
N LYS A 53 -7.66 6.87 16.80
CA LYS A 53 -7.99 6.27 18.10
C LYS A 53 -9.46 6.47 18.49
N LYS A 54 -10.04 7.64 18.18
CA LYS A 54 -11.47 7.88 18.43
C LYS A 54 -12.35 7.00 17.57
N VAL A 55 -12.01 6.83 16.30
CA VAL A 55 -12.72 5.91 15.40
C VAL A 55 -12.64 4.48 15.92
N GLU A 56 -11.45 4.03 16.31
CA GLU A 56 -11.23 2.69 16.88
C GLU A 56 -12.10 2.43 18.12
N ILE A 57 -12.16 3.39 19.06
CA ILE A 57 -13.01 3.30 20.26
C ILE A 57 -14.50 3.22 19.89
N LEU A 58 -14.95 4.06 18.95
CA LEU A 58 -16.35 4.08 18.52
C LEU A 58 -16.78 2.79 17.81
N LEU A 59 -15.88 2.19 17.04
CA LEU A 59 -16.12 0.91 16.37
C LEU A 59 -16.17 -0.25 17.39
N LYS A 60 -15.22 -0.31 18.34
CA LYS A 60 -15.21 -1.29 19.43
C LYS A 60 -16.48 -1.28 20.28
N GLY A 61 -17.15 -0.12 20.39
CA GLY A 61 -18.38 0.03 21.16
C GLY A 61 -19.67 -0.42 20.46
N LYS A 62 -19.64 -0.71 19.15
CA LYS A 62 -20.86 -1.02 18.37
C LYS A 62 -21.04 -2.48 17.99
N GLU A 63 -19.99 -3.26 17.77
CA GLU A 63 -20.07 -4.71 17.57
C GLU A 63 -18.65 -5.29 17.65
N GLY A 64 -18.51 -6.41 18.35
CA GLY A 64 -17.22 -6.98 18.76
C GLY A 64 -16.24 -7.25 17.61
N VAL A 65 -14.98 -6.89 17.90
CA VAL A 65 -13.71 -7.31 17.28
C VAL A 65 -13.55 -7.00 15.79
N LEU A 66 -12.75 -5.96 15.51
CA LEU A 66 -12.09 -5.77 14.22
C LEU A 66 -10.59 -5.96 14.42
N GLU A 67 -10.02 -6.84 13.61
CA GLU A 67 -8.57 -7.03 13.47
C GLU A 67 -8.02 -5.87 12.62
N PRO A 68 -7.08 -5.05 13.11
CA PRO A 68 -6.46 -4.00 12.31
C PRO A 68 -5.63 -4.66 11.21
N GLN A 69 -6.07 -4.54 9.96
CA GLN A 69 -5.28 -4.93 8.79
C GLN A 69 -4.33 -3.78 8.41
N PRO A 70 -3.07 -4.07 8.08
CA PRO A 70 -2.17 -3.08 7.49
C PRO A 70 -2.81 -2.45 6.26
N PHE A 71 -2.87 -1.12 6.22
CA PHE A 71 -3.34 -0.40 5.04
C PHE A 71 -2.26 -0.46 3.96
N GLU A 72 -2.52 -1.21 2.88
CA GLU A 72 -1.68 -1.18 1.69
C GLU A 72 -2.15 -0.05 0.76
N PRO A 73 -1.36 1.03 0.59
CA PRO A 73 -1.72 2.09 -0.34
C PRO A 73 -1.74 1.55 -1.78
N PRO A 74 -2.75 1.90 -2.60
CA PRO A 74 -2.83 1.46 -3.99
C PRO A 74 -1.66 2.09 -4.77
N GLY A 75 -0.59 1.32 -4.93
CA GLY A 75 0.65 1.78 -5.59
C GLY A 75 1.94 1.12 -5.12
N GLN A 76 1.94 0.33 -4.04
CA GLN A 76 3.11 -0.46 -3.64
C GLN A 76 2.82 -1.97 -3.75
N GLY A 77 2.55 -2.41 -4.98
CA GLY A 77 2.67 -3.82 -5.35
C GLY A 77 4.15 -4.19 -5.45
N GLY A 78 4.76 -4.55 -4.32
CA GLY A 78 6.17 -4.90 -4.21
C GLY A 78 6.37 -6.25 -3.52
N LEU A 79 6.11 -7.34 -4.26
CA LEU A 79 6.73 -8.66 -4.10
C LEU A 79 6.67 -9.29 -2.68
N SER A 80 5.51 -9.80 -2.27
CA SER A 80 5.47 -10.88 -1.29
C SER A 80 5.86 -12.19 -1.97
N SER A 81 7.11 -12.61 -1.79
CA SER A 81 7.59 -13.94 -2.13
C SER A 81 6.86 -14.98 -1.28
N THR A 82 5.86 -15.65 -1.83
CA THR A 82 5.35 -16.92 -1.28
C THR A 82 4.64 -17.70 -2.38
N GLY A 83 5.16 -18.89 -2.68
CA GLY A 83 4.44 -19.93 -3.42
C GLY A 83 4.53 -19.86 -4.94
N VAL A 84 5.71 -20.06 -5.52
CA VAL A 84 5.74 -20.76 -6.83
C VAL A 84 5.44 -22.22 -6.54
N GLU A 85 4.20 -22.65 -6.77
CA GLU A 85 3.92 -24.07 -6.95
C GLU A 85 4.77 -24.55 -8.13
N GLU A 86 5.75 -25.41 -7.85
CA GLU A 86 6.49 -26.13 -8.88
C GLU A 86 5.49 -26.92 -9.73
N MET A 87 5.17 -26.39 -10.90
CA MET A 87 4.55 -27.16 -11.96
C MET A 87 5.57 -28.22 -12.38
N PRO A 88 5.30 -29.53 -12.21
CA PRO A 88 6.29 -30.54 -12.54
C PRO A 88 6.54 -30.49 -14.04
N LEU A 89 7.80 -30.29 -14.42
CA LEU A 89 8.25 -30.35 -15.79
C LEU A 89 7.92 -31.75 -16.34
N MET A 90 6.88 -31.85 -17.18
CA MET A 90 6.65 -33.05 -17.97
C MET A 90 7.86 -33.22 -18.91
N ASP A 91 8.74 -34.16 -18.57
CA ASP A 91 9.82 -34.61 -19.46
C ASP A 91 9.18 -35.22 -20.72
N SER A 92 9.35 -34.51 -21.84
CA SER A 92 8.80 -34.85 -23.15
C SER A 92 9.48 -36.06 -23.83
N ALA A 93 10.20 -36.93 -23.11
CA ALA A 93 10.98 -38.02 -23.69
C ALA A 93 10.43 -39.44 -23.48
N GLN A 94 9.13 -39.64 -23.29
CA GLN A 94 8.51 -40.98 -23.41
C GLN A 94 7.18 -40.97 -24.18
N ALA A 95 7.20 -40.50 -25.43
CA ALA A 95 6.29 -41.07 -26.43
C ALA A 95 6.81 -42.48 -26.81
N ARG A 96 6.68 -43.43 -25.87
CA ARG A 96 6.82 -44.85 -26.16
C ARG A 96 5.61 -45.25 -27.00
N SER A 97 5.87 -45.40 -28.29
CA SER A 97 5.08 -46.18 -29.22
C SER A 97 4.73 -47.53 -28.59
N THR A 98 3.48 -47.71 -28.14
CA THR A 98 2.81 -49.02 -28.07
C THR A 98 1.32 -48.83 -27.78
N SER A 99 0.52 -49.48 -28.62
CA SER A 99 -0.83 -50.00 -28.37
C SER A 99 -2.06 -49.14 -28.73
N SER A 100 -2.98 -49.85 -29.40
CA SER A 100 -4.34 -49.50 -29.85
C SER A 100 -4.40 -48.55 -31.05
N GLU A 101 -4.99 -48.86 -32.19
CA GLU A 101 -5.97 -49.89 -32.54
C GLU A 101 -5.97 -50.03 -34.07
N GLN A 102 -5.50 -51.17 -34.61
CA GLN A 102 -5.85 -51.62 -35.95
C GLN A 102 -6.55 -52.96 -35.79
N ALA A 103 -7.88 -52.90 -35.74
CA ALA A 103 -8.77 -54.04 -35.93
C ALA A 103 -10.03 -53.51 -36.62
N LEU A 104 -9.94 -53.29 -37.93
CA LEU A 104 -11.08 -53.36 -38.83
C LEU A 104 -10.89 -54.62 -39.67
N THR A 105 -11.46 -55.72 -39.20
CA THR A 105 -11.81 -56.89 -39.99
C THR A 105 -13.16 -57.35 -39.51
N ASP A 106 -14.16 -57.18 -40.37
CA ASP A 106 -15.36 -58.01 -40.63
C ASP A 106 -16.27 -57.11 -41.50
N GLU A 107 -16.13 -57.17 -42.82
CA GLU A 107 -16.88 -58.06 -43.73
C GLU A 107 -18.40 -57.81 -43.70
N GLU A 108 -18.85 -56.94 -44.60
CA GLU A 108 -20.06 -57.19 -45.42
C GLU A 108 -19.56 -57.46 -46.86
N GLU A 109 -19.24 -58.72 -47.17
CA GLU A 109 -19.95 -59.61 -48.14
C GLU A 109 -19.20 -60.95 -48.25
#